data_AF-M3H0S1-F1
#
_entry.id   AF-M3H0S1-F1
#
_cell.length_a   1.000
_cell.length_b   1.000
_cell.length_c   1.000
_cell.angle_alpha   90.00
_cell.angle_beta   90.00
_cell.angle_gamma   90.00
#
_symmetry.space_group_name_H-M   'P 1'
#
loop_
_entity.id
_entity.type
_entity.pdbx_description
1 polymer ?
#
loop_
_entity_poly.entity_id
_entity_poly.type
_entity_poly.pdbx_seq_one_letter_code
_entity_poly.pdbx_strand_id
1 'polypeptide(L)'
;MQHYLTYKDEKSDKFWNIDIAGNTFTVTYGKSGTPGQTQTKKFKDEAACLKEAQKLLNEKLKKGYLEKKALKRIKINFLKRVSP
;
A
#
# COMPACT_ATOMS: atom_id res chain seq x y z
N MET A 1 0.82 -9.58 -4.14
CA MET A 1 0.46 -8.14 -4.39
C MET A 1 1.20 -7.32 -3.35
N GLN A 2 1.89 -6.25 -3.73
CA GLN A 2 2.68 -5.44 -2.78
C GLN A 2 2.32 -3.96 -2.89
N HIS A 3 2.13 -3.30 -1.74
CA HIS A 3 1.94 -1.86 -1.66
C HIS A 3 2.96 -1.26 -0.71
N TYR A 4 3.61 -0.20 -1.18
CA TYR A 4 4.56 0.57 -0.39
C TYR A 4 4.01 1.99 -0.23
N LEU A 5 3.96 2.45 1.02
CA LEU A 5 3.44 3.73 1.43
C LEU A 5 4.52 4.46 2.23
N THR A 6 4.65 5.74 1.99
CA THR A 6 5.57 6.62 2.72
C THR A 6 4.79 7.76 3.32
N TYR A 7 5.11 8.08 4.56
CA TYR A 7 4.63 9.27 5.24
C TYR A 7 5.83 10.14 5.56
N LYS A 8 5.88 11.32 4.93
CA LYS A 8 6.94 12.29 5.13
C LYS A 8 6.35 13.59 5.65
N ASP A 9 6.92 14.04 6.75
CA ASP A 9 6.65 15.29 7.44
C ASP A 9 7.99 16.00 7.67
N GLU A 10 7.99 17.27 8.14
CA GLU A 10 9.22 18.08 8.27
C GLU A 10 10.31 17.41 9.11
N LYS A 11 9.94 16.56 10.08
CA LYS A 11 10.89 15.84 10.96
C LYS A 11 10.73 14.32 10.97
N SER A 12 9.75 13.79 10.23
CA SER A 12 9.42 12.36 10.28
C SER A 12 9.38 11.78 8.88
N ASP A 13 10.23 10.78 8.63
CA ASP A 13 10.17 9.96 7.43
C ASP A 13 9.83 8.53 7.86
N LYS A 14 8.64 8.06 7.52
CA LYS A 14 8.10 6.75 7.91
C LYS A 14 7.72 5.99 6.66
N PHE A 15 7.93 4.68 6.70
CA PHE A 15 7.49 3.77 5.65
C PHE A 15 6.54 2.72 6.21
N TRP A 16 5.65 2.27 5.33
CA TRP A 16 4.72 1.19 5.57
C TRP A 16 4.58 0.39 4.29
N ASN A 17 4.77 -0.90 4.35
CA ASN A 17 4.71 -1.84 3.25
C ASN A 17 3.74 -2.95 3.62
N ILE A 18 3.00 -3.46 2.66
CA ILE A 18 2.23 -4.70 2.79
C ILE A 18 2.50 -5.58 1.59
N ASP A 19 2.90 -6.81 1.86
CA ASP A 19 3.09 -7.87 0.89
C ASP A 19 2.02 -8.94 1.11
N ILE A 20 1.28 -9.28 0.08
CA ILE A 20 0.17 -10.25 0.13
C ILE A 20 0.57 -11.45 -0.71
N ALA A 21 0.69 -12.59 -0.06
CA ALA A 21 1.05 -13.89 -0.62
C ALA A 21 -0.05 -14.91 -0.29
N GLY A 22 -0.94 -15.15 -1.25
CA GLY A 22 -2.09 -16.05 -1.07
C GLY A 22 -3.00 -15.61 0.07
N ASN A 23 -3.23 -16.50 1.04
CA ASN A 23 -4.02 -16.22 2.24
C ASN A 23 -3.23 -15.56 3.38
N THR A 24 -1.99 -15.13 3.13
CA THR A 24 -1.14 -14.50 4.15
C THR A 24 -0.72 -13.14 3.66
N PHE A 25 -0.68 -12.15 4.55
CA PHE A 25 0.00 -10.89 4.28
C PHE A 25 1.08 -10.61 5.31
N THR A 26 2.08 -9.85 4.89
CA THR A 26 3.20 -9.39 5.68
C THR A 26 3.27 -7.88 5.59
N VAL A 27 3.03 -7.22 6.72
CA VAL A 27 3.09 -5.76 6.85
C VAL A 27 4.44 -5.38 7.46
N THR A 28 5.20 -4.52 6.80
CA THR A 28 6.47 -3.98 7.34
C THR A 28 6.35 -2.48 7.52
N TYR A 29 6.64 -1.94 8.71
CA TYR A 29 6.57 -0.50 8.97
C TYR A 29 7.71 -0.02 9.84
N GLY A 30 8.10 1.24 9.65
CA GLY A 30 9.24 1.79 10.38
C GLY A 30 9.52 3.24 10.04
N LYS A 31 10.61 3.75 10.61
CA LYS A 31 11.21 5.02 10.22
C LYS A 31 12.19 4.74 9.07
N SER A 32 12.19 5.56 8.04
CA SER A 32 13.13 5.38 6.93
C SER A 32 14.57 5.46 7.45
N GLY A 33 15.38 4.49 7.04
CA GLY A 33 16.74 4.29 7.55
C GLY A 33 16.83 3.31 8.74
N THR A 34 15.72 2.77 9.24
CA THR A 34 15.75 1.64 10.19
C THR A 34 15.18 0.38 9.54
N PRO A 35 15.52 -0.82 10.06
CA PRO A 35 14.95 -2.09 9.59
C PRO A 35 13.42 -2.15 9.72
N GLY A 36 12.83 -1.32 10.59
CA GLY A 36 11.41 -1.35 10.90
C GLY A 36 10.99 -2.61 11.66
N GLN A 37 9.68 -2.85 11.67
CA GLN A 37 9.04 -4.03 12.25
C GLN A 37 8.20 -4.70 11.18
N THR A 38 8.21 -6.04 11.19
CA THR A 38 7.42 -6.86 10.28
C THR A 38 6.37 -7.64 11.07
N GLN A 39 5.14 -7.63 10.57
CA GLN A 39 4.02 -8.39 11.10
C GLN A 39 3.42 -9.25 9.99
N THR A 40 3.51 -10.56 10.15
CA THR A 40 2.88 -11.51 9.23
C THR A 40 1.57 -12.00 9.83
N LYS A 41 0.50 -11.99 9.03
CA LYS A 41 -0.82 -12.45 9.44
C LYS A 41 -1.41 -13.36 8.37
N LYS A 42 -1.83 -14.54 8.81
CA LYS A 42 -2.47 -15.56 7.97
C LYS A 42 -3.99 -15.51 8.18
N PHE A 43 -4.71 -15.62 7.08
CA PHE A 43 -6.15 -15.66 7.00
C PHE A 43 -6.62 -17.03 6.53
N LYS A 44 -7.91 -17.29 6.72
CA LYS A 44 -8.54 -18.53 6.24
C LYS A 44 -8.55 -18.58 4.71
N ASP A 45 -8.88 -17.46 4.08
CA ASP A 45 -9.08 -17.35 2.63
C ASP A 45 -8.26 -16.20 2.03
N GLU A 46 -7.86 -16.36 0.77
CA GLU A 46 -7.19 -15.30 -0.01
C GLU A 46 -8.08 -14.05 -0.14
N ALA A 47 -9.38 -14.23 -0.41
CA ALA A 47 -10.32 -13.12 -0.52
C ALA A 47 -10.41 -12.30 0.77
N ALA A 48 -10.40 -12.97 1.93
CA ALA A 48 -10.40 -12.29 3.24
C ALA A 48 -9.10 -11.54 3.49
N CYS A 49 -7.95 -12.15 3.12
CA CYS A 49 -6.63 -11.53 3.20
C CYS A 49 -6.56 -10.24 2.36
N LEU A 50 -7.02 -10.30 1.11
CA LEU A 50 -7.06 -9.16 0.20
C LEU A 50 -7.98 -8.04 0.71
N LYS A 51 -9.17 -8.40 1.21
CA LYS A 51 -10.14 -7.41 1.70
C LYS A 51 -9.61 -6.64 2.92
N GLU A 52 -8.98 -7.34 3.87
CA GLU A 52 -8.34 -6.69 5.02
C GLU A 52 -7.12 -5.86 4.62
N ALA A 53 -6.29 -6.37 3.71
CA ALA A 53 -5.14 -5.62 3.20
C ALA A 53 -5.56 -4.32 2.49
N GLN A 54 -6.62 -4.36 1.67
CA GLN A 54 -7.18 -3.19 1.03
C GLN A 54 -7.80 -2.21 2.02
N LYS A 55 -8.44 -2.71 3.09
CA LYS A 55 -8.97 -1.86 4.15
C LYS A 55 -7.84 -1.10 4.85
N LEU A 56 -6.78 -1.81 5.25
CA LEU A 56 -5.58 -1.22 5.86
C LEU A 56 -4.95 -0.18 4.93
N LEU A 57 -4.83 -0.49 3.63
CA LEU A 57 -4.33 0.44 2.63
C LEU A 57 -5.14 1.74 2.61
N ASN A 58 -6.47 1.64 2.48
CA ASN A 58 -7.36 2.81 2.45
C ASN A 58 -7.30 3.64 3.73
N GLU A 59 -7.20 3.01 4.90
CA GLU A 59 -7.03 3.71 6.18
C GLU A 59 -5.71 4.50 6.23
N LYS A 60 -4.61 3.92 5.72
CA LYS A 60 -3.33 4.63 5.66
C LYS A 60 -3.36 5.79 4.68
N LEU A 61 -3.97 5.62 3.50
CA LEU A 61 -4.14 6.69 2.52
C LEU A 61 -4.96 7.86 3.10
N LYS A 62 -6.04 7.57 3.83
CA LYS A 62 -6.83 8.60 4.53
C LYS A 62 -6.05 9.34 5.60
N LYS A 63 -5.05 8.70 6.22
CA LYS A 63 -4.13 9.34 7.19
C LYS A 63 -3.04 10.21 6.54
N GLY A 64 -3.04 10.34 5.21
CA GLY A 64 -2.04 11.12 4.49
C GLY A 64 -0.76 10.35 4.15
N TYR A 65 -0.76 9.01 4.28
CA TYR A 65 0.33 8.22 3.69
C TYR A 65 0.23 8.27 2.18
N LEU A 66 1.35 8.48 1.51
CA LEU A 66 1.44 8.50 0.07
C LEU A 66 1.81 7.11 -0.44
N GLU A 67 0.96 6.52 -1.30
CA GLU A 67 1.29 5.29 -2.00
C GLU A 67 2.41 5.56 -3.01
N LYS A 68 3.59 4.99 -2.74
CA LYS A 68 4.67 4.92 -3.72
C LYS A 68 4.34 3.78 -4.68
N LYS A 69 3.35 4.05 -5.53
CA LYS A 69 3.03 3.21 -6.68
C LYS A 69 4.27 3.19 -7.57
N ALA A 70 4.98 2.07 -7.62
CA ALA A 70 5.83 1.77 -8.77
C ALA A 70 4.92 1.84 -10.00
N LEU A 71 5.01 2.95 -10.74
CA LEU A 71 4.53 3.20 -12.10
C LEU A 71 3.67 2.08 -12.73
N LYS A 72 2.44 1.89 -12.25
CA LYS A 72 1.34 1.26 -13.02
C LYS A 72 0.16 2.23 -13.11
N ARG A 73 0.48 3.45 -13.50
CA ARG A 73 -0.46 4.42 -14.07
C ARG A 73 0.09 4.92 -15.40
N ILE A 74 0.55 4.01 -16.25
CA ILE A 74 0.55 4.27 -17.68
C ILE A 74 -0.91 4.04 -18.14
N LYS A 75 -1.52 5.11 -18.67
CA LYS A 75 -2.88 5.22 -19.23
C LYS A 75 -4.04 5.22 -18.23
N ILE A 76 -4.18 6.29 -17.44
CA ILE A 76 -5.55 6.80 -17.22
C ILE A 76 -6.09 7.21 -18.59
N ASN A 77 -7.27 6.72 -18.94
CA ASN A 77 -8.12 7.16 -20.03
C ASN A 77 -8.20 8.69 -20.13
N PHE A 78 -7.30 9.33 -20.87
CA PHE A 78 -7.42 10.74 -21.26
C PHE A 78 -7.97 10.94 -22.69
N LEU A 79 -8.48 9.89 -23.34
CA LEU A 79 -9.02 9.98 -24.71
C LEU A 79 -10.40 9.32 -24.85
N LYS A 80 -11.33 9.65 -23.96
CA LYS A 80 -12.78 9.52 -24.24
C LYS A 80 -13.50 10.79 -23.84
N ARG A 81 -13.18 11.90 -24.51
CA ARG A 81 -14.03 13.09 -24.63
C ARG A 81 -13.37 14.11 -25.54
N VAL A 82 -13.24 13.76 -26.82
CA VAL A 82 -13.40 14.73 -27.91
C VAL A 82 -13.67 13.94 -29.19
N SER A 83 -14.63 14.46 -29.96
CA SER A 83 -15.04 14.14 -31.33
C SER A 83 -16.33 13.33 -31.50
N PRO A 84 -17.16 13.67 -32.51
CA PRO A 84 -17.07 14.83 -33.43
C PRO A 84 -17.67 16.11 -32.83
#